data_AF-A0A6J8DVK6-F1
#
_entry.id   AF-A0A6J8DVK6-F1
#
_cell.length_a   1.000
_cell.length_b   1.000
_cell.length_c   1.000
_cell.angle_alpha   90.00
_cell.angle_beta   90.00
_cell.angle_gamma   90.00
#
_symmetry.space_group_name_H-M   'P 1'
#
loop_
_entity.id
_entity.type
_entity.pdbx_description
1 polymer ?
#
loop_
_entity_poly.entity_id
_entity_poly.type
_entity_poly.pdbx_seq_one_letter_code
_entity_poly.pdbx_strand_id
1 'polypeptide(L)'
;MTYRKDSEGFSPFVLLKKDLHSPVNNYTSVYMNKTKDVAWIVSDCRTQSNREAYVKELSKYIDIDIYEKCGKPCLFKDDCKTHLSKPNRFYLSFENALCKDYLTEKIANLYTTSRNCIPIFRGAPNARDCLPLKTYISTADFESPQKLAAFLKKIGSNETRYISYLKEKDKYVSIDGKFKERTLRYMLSFKC
;
A
#
# COMPACT_ATOMS: atom_id res chain seq x y z
N MET A 1 -14.65 -6.55 -19.43
CA MET A 1 -14.16 -5.43 -18.59
C MET A 1 -12.71 -5.69 -18.20
N THR A 2 -11.84 -4.66 -18.21
CA THR A 2 -10.43 -4.75 -17.82
C THR A 2 -9.98 -3.46 -17.11
N TYR A 3 -8.86 -3.51 -16.40
CA TYR A 3 -8.26 -2.37 -15.69
C TYR A 3 -7.53 -1.39 -16.63
N ARG A 4 -7.35 -1.76 -17.90
CA ARG A 4 -6.66 -0.96 -18.90
C ARG A 4 -7.52 0.21 -19.38
N LYS A 5 -6.99 1.43 -19.24
CA LYS A 5 -7.72 2.68 -19.58
C LYS A 5 -8.05 2.79 -21.07
N ASP A 6 -7.27 2.12 -21.92
CA ASP A 6 -7.41 2.08 -23.38
C ASP A 6 -8.34 0.96 -23.89
N SER A 7 -9.09 0.31 -23.00
CA SER A 7 -10.02 -0.75 -23.37
C SER A 7 -11.47 -0.25 -23.52
N GLU A 8 -12.23 -0.91 -24.40
CA GLU A 8 -13.67 -0.63 -24.59
C GLU A 8 -14.55 -0.98 -23.37
N GLY A 9 -13.97 -1.59 -22.33
CA GLY A 9 -14.66 -1.96 -21.09
C GLY A 9 -13.83 -1.64 -19.86
N PHE A 10 -13.33 -0.41 -19.75
CA PHE A 10 -12.52 0.03 -18.61
C PHE A 10 -13.30 -0.01 -17.29
N SER A 11 -12.71 -0.65 -16.28
CA SER A 11 -13.26 -0.71 -14.94
C SER A 11 -12.10 -0.66 -13.93
N PRO A 12 -11.83 0.51 -13.29
CA PRO A 12 -10.69 0.67 -12.41
C PRO A 12 -10.93 -0.06 -11.09
N PHE A 13 -9.94 -0.83 -10.63
CA PHE A 13 -9.99 -1.43 -9.29
C PHE A 13 -9.88 -0.41 -8.15
N VAL A 14 -9.27 0.75 -8.42
CA VAL A 14 -9.01 1.78 -7.41
C VAL A 14 -9.67 3.08 -7.85
N LEU A 15 -10.58 3.58 -7.01
CA LEU A 15 -11.20 4.89 -7.13
C LEU A 15 -11.11 5.59 -5.78
N LEU A 16 -10.42 6.72 -5.73
CA LEU A 16 -10.28 7.53 -4.53
C LEU A 16 -11.12 8.79 -4.65
N LYS A 17 -11.90 9.10 -3.62
CA LYS A 17 -12.55 10.42 -3.48
C LYS A 17 -11.92 11.18 -2.33
N LYS A 18 -11.93 12.50 -2.43
CA LYS A 18 -11.61 13.36 -1.30
C LYS A 18 -12.73 13.24 -0.27
N ASP A 19 -12.38 12.96 0.98
CA ASP A 19 -13.29 12.99 2.11
C ASP A 19 -13.11 14.31 2.88
N LEU A 20 -14.07 15.22 2.71
CA LEU A 20 -14.07 16.52 3.35
C LEU A 20 -14.64 16.49 4.77
N HIS A 21 -15.16 15.34 5.22
CA HIS A 21 -15.83 15.18 6.51
C HIS A 21 -15.16 14.14 7.41
N SER A 22 -13.98 13.65 7.01
CA SER A 22 -13.22 12.72 7.84
C SER A 22 -12.89 13.36 9.20
N PRO A 23 -13.19 12.67 10.33
CA PRO A 23 -12.91 13.20 11.64
C PRO A 23 -11.41 13.47 11.80
N VAL A 24 -11.09 14.57 12.46
CA VAL A 24 -9.70 14.95 12.72
C VAL A 24 -9.06 13.90 13.63
N ASN A 25 -8.13 13.14 13.07
CA ASN A 25 -7.36 12.16 13.83
C ASN A 25 -6.34 12.86 14.75
N ASN A 26 -6.08 12.31 15.94
CA ASN A 26 -4.97 12.78 16.77
C ASN A 26 -3.66 12.20 16.23
N TYR A 27 -3.09 12.86 15.22
CA TYR A 27 -1.91 12.39 14.50
C TYR A 27 -0.66 12.25 15.37
N THR A 28 -0.52 13.06 16.43
CA THR A 28 0.59 12.94 17.38
C THR A 28 0.46 11.64 18.19
N SER A 29 -0.73 11.33 18.70
CA SER A 29 -0.97 10.03 19.37
C SER A 29 -0.77 8.85 18.41
N VAL A 30 -1.19 8.99 17.14
CA VAL A 30 -0.93 7.98 16.11
C VAL A 30 0.58 7.77 15.92
N TYR A 31 1.36 8.83 15.83
CA TYR A 31 2.82 8.76 15.67
C TYR A 31 3.49 8.11 16.89
N MET A 32 3.08 8.45 18.11
CA MET A 32 3.62 7.88 19.35
C MET A 32 3.37 6.37 19.46
N ASN A 33 2.26 5.88 18.91
CA ASN A 33 1.94 4.46 18.87
C ASN A 33 2.75 3.66 17.82
N LYS A 34 3.57 4.33 17.00
CA LYS A 34 4.38 3.67 15.97
C LYS A 34 5.71 3.18 16.54
N THR A 35 5.76 1.87 16.78
CA THR A 35 6.94 1.20 17.33
C THR A 35 7.70 0.37 16.31
N LYS A 36 7.12 0.13 15.12
CA LYS A 36 7.71 -0.69 14.07
C LYS A 36 7.79 0.02 12.73
N ASP A 37 8.67 -0.45 11.87
CA ASP A 37 8.94 0.19 10.58
C ASP A 37 7.87 -0.18 9.52
N VAL A 38 7.92 -1.40 8.98
CA VAL A 38 7.12 -1.78 7.81
C VAL A 38 6.33 -3.06 8.09
N ALA A 39 5.08 -3.14 7.62
CA ALA A 39 4.30 -4.37 7.59
C ALA A 39 4.02 -4.83 6.14
N TRP A 40 3.93 -6.14 5.94
CA TRP A 40 3.51 -6.74 4.68
C TRP A 40 2.71 -8.02 4.90
N ILE A 41 1.42 -7.99 4.52
CA ILE A 41 0.54 -9.17 4.51
C ILE A 41 0.52 -9.72 3.09
N VAL A 42 0.97 -10.96 2.92
CA VAL A 42 1.17 -11.52 1.59
C VAL A 42 0.96 -13.04 1.57
N SER A 43 0.11 -13.46 0.63
CA SER A 43 -0.26 -14.88 0.47
C SER A 43 0.18 -15.50 -0.84
N ASP A 44 0.65 -14.69 -1.80
CA ASP A 44 1.18 -15.16 -3.09
C ASP A 44 2.68 -14.87 -3.12
N CYS A 45 3.48 -15.93 -3.08
CA CYS A 45 4.92 -15.86 -2.86
C CYS A 45 5.74 -16.08 -4.15
N ARG A 46 5.08 -16.11 -5.31
CA ARG A 46 5.72 -16.30 -6.61
C ARG A 46 5.01 -15.45 -7.64
N THR A 47 5.39 -14.18 -7.74
CA THR A 47 4.74 -13.25 -8.65
C THR A 47 5.60 -12.88 -9.85
N GLN A 48 4.94 -12.42 -10.92
CA GLN A 48 5.61 -11.89 -12.12
C GLN A 48 6.47 -10.66 -11.79
N SER A 49 6.05 -9.83 -10.83
CA SER A 49 6.78 -8.65 -10.38
C SER A 49 8.06 -8.95 -9.61
N ASN A 50 8.30 -10.22 -9.24
CA ASN A 50 9.40 -10.66 -8.37
C ASN A 50 9.47 -9.81 -7.09
N ARG A 51 8.30 -9.47 -6.54
CA ARG A 51 8.17 -8.57 -5.39
C ARG A 51 8.81 -9.18 -4.14
N GLU A 52 8.84 -10.50 -4.05
CA GLU A 52 9.44 -11.26 -2.97
C GLU A 52 10.95 -11.03 -2.91
N ALA A 53 11.63 -11.05 -4.07
CA ALA A 53 13.05 -10.74 -4.13
C ALA A 53 13.32 -9.27 -3.77
N TYR A 54 12.46 -8.34 -4.21
CA TYR A 54 12.58 -6.93 -3.84
C TYR A 54 12.44 -6.73 -2.32
N VAL A 55 11.45 -7.38 -1.69
CA VAL A 55 11.26 -7.30 -0.23
C VAL A 55 12.40 -7.97 0.52
N LYS A 56 12.90 -9.10 0.04
CA LYS A 56 14.08 -9.77 0.61
C LYS A 56 15.33 -8.89 0.58
N GLU A 57 15.50 -8.07 -0.46
CA GLU A 57 16.58 -7.09 -0.51
C GLU A 57 16.30 -5.90 0.43
N LEU A 58 15.07 -5.39 0.44
CA LEU A 58 14.66 -4.28 1.31
C LEU A 58 14.82 -4.62 2.81
N SER A 59 14.50 -5.85 3.21
CA SER A 59 14.58 -6.32 4.60
C SER A 59 16.00 -6.36 5.17
N LYS A 60 17.03 -6.22 4.33
CA LYS A 60 18.41 -6.05 4.79
C LYS A 60 18.66 -4.67 5.41
N TYR A 61 17.83 -3.68 5.08
CA TYR A 61 18.07 -2.28 5.40
C TYR A 61 17.00 -1.67 6.32
N ILE A 62 15.83 -2.28 6.45
CA ILE A 62 14.72 -1.83 7.31
C ILE A 62 13.94 -3.04 7.82
N ASP A 63 13.40 -2.96 9.03
CA ASP A 63 12.61 -4.07 9.59
C ASP A 63 11.25 -4.19 8.89
N ILE A 64 10.89 -5.42 8.52
CA ILE A 64 9.65 -5.73 7.80
C ILE A 64 8.98 -6.92 8.47
N ASP A 65 7.84 -6.67 9.10
CA ASP A 65 6.99 -7.76 9.56
C ASP A 65 6.23 -8.36 8.37
N ILE A 66 6.54 -9.62 8.04
CA ILE A 66 5.89 -10.36 6.96
C ILE A 66 4.91 -11.37 7.54
N TYR A 67 3.65 -11.30 7.11
CA TYR A 67 2.56 -12.16 7.56
C TYR A 67 1.83 -12.88 6.41
N GLU A 68 1.05 -13.89 6.78
CA GLU A 68 0.32 -14.84 5.92
C GLU A 68 1.25 -15.88 5.26
N LYS A 69 0.89 -16.43 4.09
CA LYS A 69 1.55 -17.62 3.53
C LYS A 69 3.04 -17.44 3.25
N CYS A 70 3.51 -16.21 3.03
CA CYS A 70 4.93 -15.94 2.78
C CYS A 70 5.71 -15.52 4.03
N GLY A 71 5.07 -15.55 5.21
CA GLY A 71 5.67 -15.13 6.48
C GLY A 71 5.05 -15.87 7.66
N LYS A 72 4.77 -15.12 8.74
CA LYS A 72 4.16 -15.69 9.96
C LYS A 72 2.63 -15.71 9.83
N PRO A 73 1.93 -16.71 10.39
CA PRO A 73 0.47 -16.70 10.41
C PRO A 73 -0.03 -15.47 11.19
N CYS A 74 -1.08 -14.83 10.69
CA CYS A 74 -1.73 -13.77 11.45
C CYS A 74 -2.70 -14.37 12.46
N LEU A 75 -2.42 -14.17 13.75
CA LEU A 75 -3.21 -14.75 14.84
C LEU A 75 -4.45 -13.93 15.19
N PHE A 76 -4.61 -12.74 14.58
CA PHE A 76 -5.76 -11.88 14.78
C PHE A 76 -6.91 -12.32 13.87
N LYS A 77 -7.98 -12.85 14.48
CA LYS A 77 -9.11 -13.46 13.76
C LYS A 77 -9.95 -12.46 12.94
N ASP A 78 -9.95 -11.18 13.31
CA ASP A 78 -10.97 -10.24 12.82
C ASP A 78 -10.45 -9.23 11.78
N ASP A 79 -9.19 -8.76 11.87
CA ASP A 79 -8.56 -7.94 10.82
C ASP A 79 -7.04 -7.77 11.00
N CYS A 80 -6.26 -8.66 10.40
CA CYS A 80 -4.81 -8.58 10.42
C CYS A 80 -4.26 -7.21 9.94
N LYS A 81 -4.87 -6.61 8.92
CA LYS A 81 -4.42 -5.33 8.34
C LYS A 81 -4.54 -4.21 9.37
N THR A 82 -5.68 -4.13 10.07
CA THR A 82 -5.87 -3.12 11.11
C THR A 82 -4.88 -3.31 12.25
N HIS A 83 -4.65 -4.55 12.70
CA HIS A 83 -3.71 -4.84 13.78
C HIS A 83 -2.27 -4.47 13.45
N LEU A 84 -1.80 -4.75 12.23
CA LEU A 84 -0.44 -4.39 11.79
C LEU A 84 -0.31 -2.91 11.45
N SER A 85 -1.37 -2.27 10.96
CA SER A 85 -1.34 -0.83 10.68
C SER A 85 -1.18 0.02 11.94
N LYS A 86 -1.45 -0.51 13.14
CA LYS A 86 -1.32 0.21 14.41
C LYS A 86 0.16 0.47 14.78
N PRO A 87 1.01 -0.55 14.99
CA PRO A 87 2.41 -0.34 15.38
C PRO A 87 3.32 0.02 14.20
N ASN A 88 3.00 -0.38 12.97
CA ASN A 88 3.88 -0.13 11.82
C ASN A 88 3.64 1.27 11.21
N ARG A 89 4.74 1.94 10.84
CA ARG A 89 4.73 3.26 10.17
C ARG A 89 4.31 3.15 8.71
N PHE A 90 4.79 2.12 8.04
CA PHE A 90 4.59 1.90 6.62
C PHE A 90 3.96 0.54 6.33
N TYR A 91 3.32 0.43 5.17
CA TYR A 91 2.72 -0.82 4.72
C TYR A 91 3.03 -1.05 3.24
N LEU A 92 3.49 -2.26 2.89
CA LEU A 92 3.80 -2.61 1.50
C LEU A 92 2.53 -2.97 0.72
N SER A 93 2.19 -2.16 -0.28
CA SER A 93 1.12 -2.40 -1.25
C SER A 93 1.70 -2.83 -2.60
N PHE A 94 2.39 -3.98 -2.60
CA PHE A 94 3.14 -4.47 -3.75
C PHE A 94 2.29 -5.37 -4.64
N GLU A 95 2.17 -5.00 -5.91
CA GLU A 95 1.40 -5.72 -6.92
C GLU A 95 2.10 -6.98 -7.41
N ASN A 96 1.29 -7.93 -7.89
CA ASN A 96 1.78 -9.20 -8.43
C ASN A 96 2.45 -9.02 -9.81
N ALA A 97 2.20 -7.92 -10.51
CA ALA A 97 2.82 -7.55 -11.78
C ALA A 97 3.05 -6.03 -11.84
N LEU A 98 4.01 -5.59 -12.65
CA LEU A 98 4.33 -4.17 -12.84
C LEU A 98 3.74 -3.66 -14.17
N CYS A 99 2.42 -3.73 -14.31
CA CYS A 99 1.74 -3.35 -15.55
C CYS A 99 1.22 -1.93 -15.51
N LYS A 100 1.19 -1.25 -16.66
CA LYS A 100 0.50 0.04 -16.82
C LYS A 100 -0.96 -0.08 -16.34
N ASP A 101 -1.45 0.94 -15.64
CA ASP A 101 -2.81 1.03 -15.09
C ASP A 101 -3.19 -0.05 -14.04
N TYR A 102 -2.27 -0.96 -13.69
CA TYR A 102 -2.53 -2.04 -12.72
C TYR A 102 -2.31 -1.57 -11.27
N LEU A 103 -3.40 -1.16 -10.66
CA LEU A 103 -3.54 -0.91 -9.23
C LEU A 103 -4.69 -1.78 -8.72
N THR A 104 -4.60 -2.32 -7.52
CA THR A 104 -5.62 -3.25 -7.00
C THR A 104 -6.08 -2.89 -5.59
N GLU A 105 -6.83 -3.79 -4.96
CA GLU A 105 -7.24 -3.67 -3.56
C GLU A 105 -6.04 -3.51 -2.61
N LYS A 106 -4.82 -3.90 -3.00
CA LYS A 106 -3.63 -3.81 -2.13
C LYS A 106 -3.35 -2.39 -1.66
N ILE A 107 -3.44 -1.40 -2.57
CA ILE A 107 -3.28 0.02 -2.21
C ILE A 107 -4.61 0.67 -1.84
N ALA A 108 -5.72 0.30 -2.48
CA ALA A 108 -7.05 0.83 -2.14
C ALA A 108 -7.40 0.57 -0.67
N ASN A 109 -7.06 -0.62 -0.17
CA ASN A 109 -7.16 -1.01 1.24
C ASN A 109 -6.23 -0.21 2.17
N LEU A 110 -5.62 0.90 1.79
CA LEU A 110 -4.93 1.80 2.74
C LEU A 110 -5.57 3.19 2.80
N TYR A 111 -6.49 3.47 1.87
CA TYR A 111 -7.33 4.66 1.88
C TYR A 111 -8.67 4.36 2.57
N THR A 112 -8.59 3.82 3.78
CA THR A 112 -9.74 3.62 4.68
C THR A 112 -9.40 4.25 6.03
N THR A 113 -10.37 4.89 6.68
CA THR A 113 -10.17 5.72 7.88
C THR A 113 -9.52 4.98 9.06
N SER A 114 -9.58 3.63 9.11
CA SER A 114 -8.98 2.82 10.17
C SER A 114 -7.48 2.51 9.99
N ARG A 115 -6.86 2.87 8.86
CA ARG A 115 -5.50 2.41 8.51
C ARG A 115 -4.49 3.55 8.55
N ASN A 116 -3.90 3.71 9.74
CA ASN A 116 -3.01 4.82 10.09
C ASN A 116 -1.53 4.58 9.73
N CYS A 117 -1.25 4.13 8.51
CA CYS A 117 0.12 3.89 8.03
C CYS A 117 0.28 4.42 6.60
N ILE A 118 1.52 4.72 6.19
CA ILE A 118 1.82 5.26 4.86
C ILE A 118 2.03 4.10 3.87
N PRO A 119 1.30 4.04 2.74
CA PRO A 119 1.51 3.04 1.70
C PRO A 119 2.88 3.17 1.04
N ILE A 120 3.57 2.05 0.86
CA ILE A 120 4.71 1.92 -0.05
C ILE A 120 4.25 1.12 -1.26
N PHE A 121 4.16 1.78 -2.40
CA PHE A 121 3.59 1.20 -3.61
C PHE A 121 4.66 0.68 -4.56
N ARG A 122 4.43 -0.53 -5.08
CA ARG A 122 5.20 -1.12 -6.18
C ARG A 122 4.22 -1.78 -7.14
N GLY A 123 3.99 -1.15 -8.29
CA GLY A 123 3.00 -1.60 -9.26
C GLY A 123 3.09 -0.79 -10.54
N ALA A 124 1.96 -0.26 -11.02
CA ALA A 124 1.90 0.53 -12.24
C ALA A 124 2.89 1.71 -12.27
N PRO A 125 3.71 1.85 -13.33
CA PRO A 125 4.62 2.99 -13.50
C PRO A 125 3.90 4.34 -13.53
N ASN A 126 2.65 4.36 -14.00
CA ASN A 126 1.82 5.54 -14.11
C ASN A 126 0.81 5.70 -12.95
N ALA A 127 1.09 5.10 -11.78
CA ALA A 127 0.21 5.21 -10.62
C ALA A 127 -0.03 6.66 -10.15
N ARG A 128 0.86 7.59 -10.48
CA ARG A 128 0.69 9.04 -10.24
C ARG A 128 -0.53 9.64 -10.97
N ASP A 129 -0.99 9.01 -12.05
CA ASP A 129 -2.20 9.43 -12.77
C ASP A 129 -3.49 9.06 -12.01
N CYS A 130 -3.39 8.11 -11.07
CA CYS A 130 -4.53 7.53 -10.37
C CYS A 130 -4.54 7.84 -8.86
N LEU A 131 -3.37 8.11 -8.28
CA LEU A 131 -3.19 8.30 -6.85
C LEU A 131 -2.75 9.73 -6.53
N PRO A 132 -3.36 10.39 -5.52
CA PRO A 132 -2.96 11.73 -5.11
C PRO A 132 -1.50 11.78 -4.64
N LEU A 133 -0.80 12.85 -5.02
CA LEU A 133 0.59 13.06 -4.62
C LEU A 133 0.72 13.16 -3.09
N LYS A 134 1.89 12.75 -2.57
CA LYS A 134 2.22 12.79 -1.13
C LYS A 134 1.29 11.96 -0.22
N THR A 135 0.50 11.04 -0.78
CA THR A 135 -0.33 10.09 0.00
C THR A 135 0.25 8.69 0.08
N TYR A 136 1.29 8.41 -0.71
CA TYR A 136 2.01 7.13 -0.76
C TYR A 136 3.47 7.40 -1.16
N ILE A 137 4.32 6.38 -1.00
CA ILE A 137 5.72 6.38 -1.42
C ILE A 137 5.88 5.36 -2.54
N SER A 138 6.30 5.78 -3.73
CA SER A 138 6.51 4.87 -4.85
C SER A 138 7.91 4.27 -4.80
N THR A 139 8.04 2.95 -4.96
CA THR A 139 9.35 2.31 -5.14
C THR A 139 10.04 2.73 -6.44
N ALA A 140 9.29 3.21 -7.44
CA ALA A 140 9.83 3.68 -8.71
C ALA A 140 10.61 5.02 -8.58
N ASP A 141 10.48 5.70 -7.45
CA ASP A 141 11.16 6.98 -7.19
C ASP A 141 12.58 6.79 -6.62
N PHE A 142 13.03 5.55 -6.46
CA PHE A 142 14.30 5.21 -5.84
C PHE A 142 15.13 4.28 -6.72
N GLU A 143 16.43 4.54 -6.79
CA GLU A 143 17.39 3.73 -7.54
C GLU A 143 17.57 2.31 -6.97
N SER A 144 17.31 2.12 -5.66
CA SER A 144 17.49 0.83 -5.00
C SER A 144 16.63 0.67 -3.73
N PRO A 145 16.38 -0.58 -3.28
CA PRO A 145 15.76 -0.84 -1.99
C PRO A 145 16.49 -0.20 -0.80
N GLN A 146 17.82 -0.10 -0.86
CA GLN A 146 18.62 0.58 0.17
C GLN A 146 18.29 2.08 0.26
N LYS A 147 18.20 2.76 -0.89
CA LYS A 147 17.83 4.19 -0.94
C LYS A 147 16.40 4.41 -0.44
N LEU A 148 15.48 3.52 -0.80
CA LEU A 148 14.12 3.52 -0.25
C LEU A 148 14.14 3.36 1.28
N ALA A 149 14.85 2.36 1.82
CA ALA A 149 14.96 2.14 3.27
C ALA A 149 15.51 3.37 4.01
N ALA A 150 16.57 3.99 3.49
CA ALA A 150 17.13 5.22 4.06
C ALA A 150 16.10 6.37 4.08
N PHE A 151 15.32 6.52 3.00
CA PHE A 151 14.24 7.50 2.94
C PHE A 151 13.13 7.19 3.95
N LEU A 152 12.69 5.93 4.05
CA LEU A 152 11.66 5.50 5.00
C LEU A 152 12.08 5.76 6.45
N LYS A 153 13.33 5.46 6.82
CA LYS A 153 13.86 5.77 8.16
C LYS A 153 13.87 7.28 8.44
N LYS A 154 14.24 8.10 7.45
CA LYS A 154 14.22 9.57 7.56
C LYS A 154 12.80 10.12 7.75
N ILE A 155 11.81 9.56 7.06
CA ILE A 155 10.41 9.94 7.24
C ILE A 155 9.89 9.44 8.59
N GLY A 156 10.14 8.18 8.92
CA GLY A 156 9.61 7.51 10.11
C GLY A 156 10.14 8.09 11.43
N SER A 157 11.37 8.60 11.45
CA SER A 157 11.99 9.26 12.61
C SER A 157 11.64 10.74 12.78
N ASN A 158 10.95 11.35 11.80
CA ASN A 158 10.56 12.75 11.84
C ASN A 158 9.05 12.87 11.97
N GLU A 159 8.58 13.19 13.17
CA GLU A 159 7.15 13.33 13.49
C GLU A 159 6.42 14.24 12.52
N THR A 160 6.92 15.45 12.30
CA THR A 160 6.27 16.44 11.44
C THR A 160 6.10 15.94 10.01
N ARG A 161 7.16 15.34 9.44
CA ARG A 161 7.11 14.80 8.08
C ARG A 161 6.18 13.59 8.00
N TYR A 162 6.28 12.64 8.92
CA TYR A 162 5.41 11.47 8.95
C TYR A 162 3.92 11.87 9.06
N ILE A 163 3.60 12.76 10.00
CA ILE A 163 2.25 13.29 10.19
C ILE A 163 1.75 14.01 8.94
N SER A 164 2.61 14.75 8.24
CA SER A 164 2.22 15.43 7.00
C SER A 164 1.77 14.46 5.90
N TYR A 165 2.44 13.31 5.76
CA TYR A 165 2.04 12.25 4.82
C TYR A 165 0.70 11.62 5.22
N LEU A 166 0.52 11.31 6.51
CA LEU A 166 -0.74 10.74 7.00
C LEU A 166 -1.91 11.71 6.80
N LYS A 167 -1.74 12.98 7.17
CA LYS A 167 -2.75 14.03 6.95
C LYS A 167 -3.13 14.18 5.49
N GLU A 168 -2.16 14.10 4.57
CA GLU A 168 -2.46 14.17 3.16
C GLU A 168 -3.22 12.93 2.69
N LYS A 169 -2.79 11.74 3.11
CA LYS A 169 -3.46 10.47 2.78
C LYS A 169 -4.90 10.43 3.28
N ASP A 170 -5.14 10.84 4.52
CA ASP A 170 -6.44 10.76 5.18
C ASP A 170 -7.48 11.75 4.63
N LYS A 171 -7.08 12.67 3.73
CA LYS A 171 -8.02 13.45 2.92
C LYS A 171 -8.74 12.60 1.87
N TYR A 172 -8.33 11.35 1.64
CA TYR A 172 -8.85 10.50 0.58
C TYR A 172 -9.35 9.16 1.13
N VAL A 173 -10.50 8.73 0.61
CA VAL A 173 -11.07 7.40 0.90
C VAL A 173 -11.28 6.63 -0.39
N SER A 174 -11.00 5.33 -0.35
CA SER A 174 -11.37 4.41 -1.41
C SER A 174 -12.89 4.32 -1.48
N ILE A 175 -13.44 4.60 -2.64
CA ILE A 175 -14.79 4.19 -2.97
C ILE A 175 -14.63 2.77 -3.46
N ASP A 176 -15.12 1.79 -2.69
CA ASP A 176 -15.20 0.42 -3.16
C ASP A 176 -15.98 0.42 -4.49
N GLY A 177 -15.26 0.31 -5.60
CA GLY A 177 -15.81 -0.29 -6.79
C GLY A 177 -16.19 -1.70 -6.35
N LYS A 178 -17.48 -2.02 -6.31
CA LYS A 178 -17.99 -3.35 -5.94
C LYS A 178 -17.48 -4.40 -6.95
N PHE A 179 -16.20 -4.74 -6.92
CA PHE A 179 -15.66 -5.84 -7.70
C PHE A 179 -15.89 -7.11 -6.89
N LYS A 180 -16.87 -7.91 -7.33
CA LYS A 180 -17.04 -9.27 -6.83
C LYS A 180 -15.71 -10.00 -7.03
N GLU A 181 -15.25 -10.72 -6.00
CA GLU A 181 -14.01 -11.51 -5.94
C GLU A 181 -13.75 -12.37 -7.21
N ARG A 182 -14.83 -12.81 -7.88
CA ARG A 182 -14.79 -13.59 -9.11
C ARG A 182 -14.29 -12.77 -10.32
N THR A 183 -14.68 -11.51 -10.44
CA THR A 183 -14.22 -10.58 -11.50
C THR A 183 -12.76 -10.17 -11.27
N LEU A 184 -12.37 -9.96 -10.01
CA LEU A 184 -10.98 -9.77 -9.60
C LEU A 184 -10.10 -10.92 -10.07
N ARG A 185 -10.50 -12.17 -9.83
CA ARG A 185 -9.69 -13.35 -10.22
C ARG A 185 -9.41 -13.43 -11.73
N TYR A 186 -10.38 -13.11 -12.59
CA TYR A 186 -10.18 -13.06 -14.04
C TYR A 186 -9.25 -11.90 -14.45
N MET A 187 -9.47 -10.71 -13.91
CA MET A 187 -8.62 -9.54 -14.25
C MET A 187 -7.18 -9.65 -13.69
N LEU A 188 -6.98 -10.35 -12.57
CA LEU A 188 -5.67 -10.64 -11.98
C LEU A 188 -4.90 -11.74 -12.73
N SER A 189 -5.56 -12.48 -13.63
CA SER A 189 -4.93 -13.55 -14.44
C SER A 189 -4.27 -13.06 -15.73
N PHE A 190 -4.50 -11.79 -16.10
CA PHE A 190 -3.82 -11.19 -17.24
C PHE A 190 -2.37 -10.85 -16.86
N LYS A 191 -1.43 -11.50 -17.55
CA LYS A 191 -0.09 -10.92 -17.74
C LYS A 191 -0.28 -9.52 -18.36
N CYS A 192 0.61 -8.59 -18.04
CA CYS A 192 0.69 -7.34 -18.82
C CYS A 192 0.59 -7.68 -20.32
#